data_AF-A0A752PNK9-F1
#
_entry.id   AF-A0A752PNK9-F1
#
_cell.length_a   1.000
_cell.length_b   1.000
_cell.length_c   1.000
_cell.angle_alpha   90.00
_cell.angle_beta   90.00
_cell.angle_gamma   90.00
#
_symmetry.space_group_name_H-M   'P 1'
#
loop_
_entity.id
_entity.type
_entity.pdbx_description
1 polymer ?
#
loop_
_entity_poly.entity_id
_entity_poly.type
_entity_poly.pdbx_seq_one_letter_code
_entity_poly.pdbx_strand_id
1 'polypeptide(L)'
;MEGVQTMFAKFIDVIQTFLTEPAILIGILVGVGYALDKKTPIKIITGMISAMVGLMMVLFGGFQFSATFKPVAEAVSKAYGVHGYLMDSYAMKAATQIALGDNFGYVGYVFVLAFFTNLLLVLFGRYTGAKGIFLTGNTGVSHSQA
;
A
#
# COMPACT_ATOMS: atom_id res chain seq x y z
N MET A 1 -8.57 -6.17 35.79
CA MET A 1 -7.45 -6.36 34.84
C MET A 1 -7.90 -6.27 33.37
N GLU A 2 -9.20 -6.35 33.07
CA GLU A 2 -9.75 -6.24 31.70
C GLU A 2 -9.73 -4.81 31.11
N GLY A 3 -9.88 -3.77 31.94
CA GLY A 3 -9.88 -2.37 31.47
C GLY A 3 -8.56 -1.91 30.84
N VAL A 4 -7.41 -2.34 31.38
CA VAL A 4 -6.08 -1.95 30.85
C VAL A 4 -5.78 -2.64 29.52
N GLN A 5 -6.15 -3.91 29.37
CA GLN A 5 -6.00 -4.63 28.10
C GLN A 5 -6.91 -4.04 27.02
N THR A 6 -8.13 -3.60 27.37
CA THR A 6 -9.04 -2.94 26.43
C THR A 6 -8.53 -1.56 26.00
N MET A 7 -7.92 -0.80 26.92
CA MET A 7 -7.30 0.49 26.59
C MET A 7 -6.04 0.32 25.73
N PHE A 8 -5.24 -0.71 26.00
CA PHE A 8 -4.08 -1.05 25.19
C PHE A 8 -4.51 -1.51 23.78
N ALA A 9 -5.53 -2.37 23.66
CA ALA A 9 -6.07 -2.79 22.37
C ALA A 9 -6.59 -1.60 21.55
N LYS A 10 -7.36 -0.69 22.17
CA LYS A 10 -7.81 0.54 21.51
C LYS A 10 -6.66 1.46 21.10
N PHE A 11 -5.62 1.56 21.91
CA PHE A 11 -4.42 2.31 21.54
C PHE A 11 -3.71 1.69 20.33
N ILE A 12 -3.58 0.37 20.29
CA ILE A 12 -3.01 -0.35 19.15
C ILE A 12 -3.88 -0.20 17.90
N ASP A 13 -5.21 -0.25 18.01
CA ASP A 13 -6.12 -0.03 16.89
C ASP A 13 -6.01 1.39 16.32
N VAL A 14 -5.89 2.40 17.18
CA VAL A 14 -5.69 3.79 16.76
C VAL A 14 -4.35 3.94 16.05
N ILE A 15 -3.26 3.39 16.61
CA ILE A 15 -1.94 3.39 15.99
C ILE A 15 -1.98 2.66 14.64
N GLN A 16 -2.63 1.49 14.57
CA GLN A 16 -2.76 0.75 13.32
C GLN A 16 -3.51 1.57 12.28
N THR A 17 -4.66 2.12 12.61
CA THR A 17 -5.47 2.94 11.69
C THR A 17 -4.65 4.11 11.16
N PHE A 18 -3.93 4.80 12.06
CA PHE A 18 -3.10 5.95 11.70
C PHE A 18 -1.89 5.57 10.83
N LEU A 19 -1.28 4.42 11.08
CA LEU A 19 -0.14 3.92 10.33
C LEU A 19 -0.53 3.20 9.03
N THR A 20 -1.76 2.71 8.89
CA THR A 20 -2.23 2.10 7.64
C THR A 20 -2.70 3.13 6.61
N GLU A 21 -2.92 4.38 7.03
CA GLU A 21 -3.30 5.47 6.14
C GLU A 21 -2.09 5.87 5.26
N PRO A 22 -2.13 5.65 3.93
CA PRO A 22 -0.96 5.88 3.07
C PRO A 22 -0.45 7.32 3.10
N ALA A 23 -1.37 8.29 3.24
CA ALA A 23 -1.04 9.71 3.30
C ALA A 23 -0.18 10.04 4.53
N ILE A 24 -0.51 9.48 5.69
CA ILE A 24 0.21 9.72 6.94
C ILE A 24 1.60 9.09 6.86
N LEU A 25 1.71 7.87 6.33
CA LEU A 25 3.00 7.20 6.13
C LEU A 25 3.96 8.03 5.27
N ILE A 26 3.50 8.55 4.13
CA ILE A 26 4.38 9.36 3.26
C ILE A 26 4.73 10.69 3.91
N GLY A 27 3.81 11.29 4.67
CA GLY A 27 4.07 12.49 5.46
C GLY A 27 5.19 12.27 6.46
N ILE A 28 5.12 11.20 7.26
CA ILE A 28 6.16 10.85 8.24
C ILE A 28 7.49 10.59 7.52
N LEU A 29 7.48 9.86 6.40
CA LEU A 29 8.69 9.55 5.64
C LEU A 29 9.39 10.83 5.13
N VAL A 30 8.63 11.78 4.60
CA VAL A 30 9.16 13.07 4.15
C VAL A 30 9.62 13.93 5.33
N GLY A 31 8.88 13.92 6.45
CA GLY A 31 9.25 14.62 7.67
C GLY A 31 10.57 14.10 8.26
N VAL A 32 10.73 12.78 8.37
CA VAL A 32 11.98 12.13 8.79
C VAL A 32 13.11 12.44 7.81
N GLY A 33 12.84 12.38 6.50
CA GLY A 33 13.82 12.75 5.48
C GLY A 33 14.35 14.17 5.64
N TYR A 34 13.46 15.15 5.85
CA TYR A 34 13.88 16.54 6.09
C TYR A 34 14.53 16.77 7.45
N ALA A 35 14.17 16.01 8.48
CA ALA A 35 14.84 16.03 9.77
C ALA A 35 16.28 15.51 9.68
N LEU A 36 16.51 14.41 8.95
CA LEU A 36 17.84 13.86 8.68
C LEU A 36 18.69 14.80 7.83
N ASP A 37 18.07 15.52 6.88
CA ASP A 37 18.69 16.58 6.07
C ASP A 37 18.81 17.93 6.82
N LYS A 38 18.59 17.92 8.15
CA LYS A 38 18.73 19.06 9.08
C LYS A 38 18.05 20.34 8.60
N LYS A 39 16.89 20.22 7.95
CA LYS A 39 16.09 21.39 7.51
C LYS A 39 15.43 22.08 8.71
N THR A 40 15.08 23.36 8.53
CA THR A 40 14.36 24.16 9.53
C THR A 40 13.03 23.48 9.91
N PRO A 41 12.58 23.53 11.18
CA PRO A 41 11.33 22.88 11.62
C PRO A 41 10.10 23.24 10.78
N ILE A 42 10.01 24.50 10.34
CA ILE A 42 8.95 24.98 9.45
C ILE A 42 8.94 24.20 8.13
N LYS A 43 10.11 23.96 7.54
CA LYS A 43 10.26 23.22 6.27
C LYS A 43 9.94 21.73 6.42
N ILE A 44 10.21 21.15 7.59
CA ILE A 44 9.85 19.76 7.90
C ILE A 44 8.32 19.62 7.89
N ILE A 45 7.61 20.51 8.60
CA ILE A 45 6.15 20.47 8.70
C ILE A 45 5.49 20.78 7.35
N THR A 46 5.91 21.84 6.66
CA THR A 46 5.33 22.19 5.35
C THR A 46 5.60 21.11 4.31
N GLY A 47 6.80 20.51 4.34
CA GLY A 47 7.17 19.37 3.51
C GLY A 47 6.30 18.13 3.75
N MET A 48 6.11 17.78 5.02
CA MET A 48 5.23 16.69 5.44
C MET A 48 3.80 16.90 4.92
N ILE A 49 3.19 18.06 5.20
CA ILE A 49 1.81 18.36 4.78
C ILE A 49 1.70 18.34 3.25
N SER A 50 2.66 18.95 2.54
CA SER A 50 2.65 18.96 1.08
C SER A 50 2.70 17.55 0.49
N ALA A 51 3.48 16.64 1.08
CA ALA A 51 3.54 15.25 0.65
C ALA A 51 2.22 14.51 0.92
N MET A 52 1.61 14.73 2.09
CA MET A 52 0.31 14.16 2.44
C MET A 52 -0.78 14.59 1.45
N VAL A 53 -0.89 15.90 1.20
CA VAL A 53 -1.87 16.46 0.27
C VAL A 53 -1.62 15.97 -1.16
N GLY A 54 -0.36 15.91 -1.58
CA GLY A 54 0.01 15.37 -2.90
C GLY A 54 -0.46 13.94 -3.09
N LEU A 55 -0.27 13.07 -2.09
CA LEU A 55 -0.74 11.69 -2.17
C LEU A 55 -2.27 11.60 -2.14
N MET A 56 -2.94 12.41 -1.30
CA MET A 56 -4.41 12.45 -1.27
C MET A 56 -5.00 12.84 -2.62
N MET A 57 -4.39 13.79 -3.34
CA MET A 57 -4.82 14.18 -4.69
C MET A 57 -4.69 13.01 -5.69
N VAL A 58 -3.59 12.26 -5.63
CA VAL A 58 -3.38 11.06 -6.47
C VAL A 58 -4.43 10.00 -6.18
N LEU A 59 -4.66 9.69 -4.89
CA LEU A 59 -5.66 8.72 -4.47
C LEU A 59 -7.07 9.13 -4.91
N PHE A 60 -7.44 10.39 -4.68
CA PHE A 60 -8.72 10.95 -5.12
C PHE A 60 -8.92 10.82 -6.63
N GLY A 61 -7.91 11.19 -7.43
CA GLY A 61 -7.95 11.04 -8.88
C GLY A 61 -8.11 9.58 -9.31
N GLY A 62 -7.39 8.65 -8.66
CA GLY A 62 -7.52 7.22 -8.92
C GLY A 62 -8.90 6.67 -8.58
N PHE A 63 -9.48 7.06 -7.44
CA PHE A 63 -10.84 6.66 -7.05
C PHE A 63 -11.88 7.21 -8.01
N GLN A 64 -11.81 8.49 -8.37
CA GLN A 64 -12.75 9.11 -9.31
C GLN A 64 -12.67 8.45 -10.69
N PHE A 65 -11.45 8.20 -11.18
CA PHE A 65 -11.23 7.47 -12.42
C PHE A 65 -11.84 6.08 -12.38
N SER A 66 -11.54 5.29 -11.33
CA SER A 66 -12.09 3.94 -11.19
C SER A 66 -13.61 3.93 -11.08
N ALA A 67 -14.21 4.87 -10.35
CA ALA A 67 -15.66 4.96 -10.18
C ALA A 67 -16.37 5.26 -11.51
N THR A 68 -15.76 6.06 -12.38
CA THR A 68 -16.32 6.38 -13.70
C THR A 68 -16.02 5.27 -14.72
N PHE A 69 -14.83 4.67 -14.68
CA PHE A 69 -14.38 3.73 -15.71
C PHE A 69 -14.91 2.30 -15.51
N LYS A 70 -15.04 1.84 -14.26
CA LYS A 70 -15.54 0.49 -13.93
C LYS A 70 -16.92 0.17 -14.53
N PRO A 71 -17.96 1.02 -14.41
CA PRO A 71 -19.26 0.74 -15.03
C PRO A 71 -19.22 0.75 -16.56
N VAL A 72 -18.34 1.57 -17.17
CA VAL A 72 -18.14 1.57 -18.62
C VAL A 72 -17.52 0.26 -19.08
N ALA A 73 -16.48 -0.21 -18.38
CA ALA A 73 -15.83 -1.49 -18.67
C ALA A 73 -16.80 -2.68 -18.51
N GLU A 74 -17.63 -2.67 -17.46
CA GLU A 74 -18.67 -3.69 -17.25
C GLU A 74 -19.74 -3.68 -18.36
N ALA A 75 -20.18 -2.49 -18.80
CA ALA A 75 -21.14 -2.36 -19.89
C ALA A 75 -20.59 -2.90 -21.22
N VAL A 76 -19.32 -2.60 -21.53
CA VAL A 76 -18.62 -3.14 -22.71
C VAL A 76 -18.49 -4.65 -22.62
N SER A 77 -18.05 -5.17 -21.47
CA SER A 77 -17.93 -6.61 -21.24
C SER A 77 -19.26 -7.34 -21.47
N LYS A 78 -20.37 -6.81 -20.94
CA LYS A 78 -21.71 -7.36 -21.13
C LYS A 78 -22.19 -7.29 -22.59
N ALA A 79 -21.89 -6.20 -23.30
CA ALA A 79 -22.32 -6.03 -24.69
C ALA A 79 -21.60 -6.97 -25.67
N TYR A 80 -20.32 -7.26 -25.43
CA TYR A 80 -19.50 -8.13 -26.28
C TYR A 80 -19.40 -9.58 -25.77
N GLY A 81 -20.11 -9.94 -24.70
CA GLY A 81 -20.12 -11.30 -24.15
C GLY A 81 -18.78 -11.75 -23.58
N VAL A 82 -17.94 -10.82 -23.12
CA VAL A 82 -16.62 -11.13 -22.55
C VAL A 82 -16.80 -11.69 -21.13
N HIS A 83 -16.91 -13.01 -21.00
CA HIS A 83 -16.90 -13.70 -19.72
C HIS A 83 -15.46 -13.81 -19.18
N GLY A 84 -14.92 -12.72 -18.65
CA GLY A 84 -13.58 -12.66 -18.06
C GLY A 84 -13.61 -12.03 -16.67
N TYR A 85 -12.69 -12.46 -15.79
CA TYR A 85 -12.46 -11.79 -14.51
C TYR A 85 -12.02 -10.35 -14.77
N LEU A 86 -12.69 -9.40 -14.13
CA LEU A 86 -12.24 -8.01 -14.15
C LEU A 86 -10.87 -7.97 -13.47
N MET A 87 -9.81 -7.60 -14.21
CA MET A 87 -8.46 -7.36 -13.67
C MET A 87 -8.47 -6.10 -12.80
N ASP A 88 -9.18 -6.18 -11.68
CA ASP A 88 -9.25 -5.20 -10.61
C ASP A 88 -8.52 -5.77 -9.40
N SER A 89 -7.70 -4.94 -8.74
CA SER A 89 -6.87 -5.38 -7.62
C SER A 89 -7.71 -5.95 -6.46
N TYR A 90 -8.92 -5.43 -6.26
CA TYR A 90 -9.85 -5.94 -5.24
C TYR A 90 -10.52 -7.24 -5.65
N ALA A 91 -10.94 -7.35 -6.91
CA ALA A 91 -11.55 -8.57 -7.45
C ALA A 91 -10.55 -9.74 -7.45
N MET A 92 -9.30 -9.49 -7.84
CA MET A 92 -8.23 -10.48 -7.76
C MET A 92 -7.92 -10.89 -6.32
N LYS A 93 -7.96 -9.94 -5.38
CA LYS A 93 -7.78 -10.27 -3.96
C LYS A 93 -8.88 -11.19 -3.42
N ALA A 94 -10.14 -10.87 -3.73
CA ALA A 94 -11.26 -11.72 -3.35
C ALA A 94 -11.18 -13.11 -4.01
N ALA A 95 -10.86 -13.17 -5.30
CA ALA A 95 -10.71 -14.43 -6.03
C ALA A 95 -9.58 -15.30 -5.44
N THR A 96 -8.43 -14.70 -5.14
CA THR A 96 -7.29 -15.40 -4.53
C THR A 96 -7.62 -15.88 -3.12
N GLN A 97 -8.34 -15.08 -2.34
CA GLN A 97 -8.79 -15.48 -1.00
C GLN A 97 -9.78 -16.65 -1.04
N ILE A 98 -10.67 -16.69 -2.04
CA ILE A 98 -11.58 -17.83 -2.26
C ILE A 98 -10.78 -19.07 -2.72
N ALA A 99 -9.79 -18.90 -3.61
CA ALA A 99 -9.01 -20.01 -4.15
C ALA A 99 -8.05 -20.63 -3.13
N LEU A 100 -7.39 -19.81 -2.30
CA LEU A 100 -6.43 -20.29 -1.29
C LEU A 100 -7.08 -20.60 0.06
N GLY A 101 -8.24 -20.03 0.37
CA GLY A 101 -8.91 -20.22 1.67
C GLY A 101 -7.97 -19.90 2.84
N ASP A 102 -7.80 -20.87 3.75
CA ASP A 102 -6.92 -20.76 4.92
C ASP A 102 -5.43 -20.54 4.55
N ASN A 103 -5.04 -20.93 3.33
CA ASN A 103 -3.67 -20.76 2.84
C ASN A 103 -3.38 -19.33 2.34
N PHE A 104 -4.35 -18.40 2.40
CA PHE A 104 -4.15 -17.02 1.98
C PHE A 104 -2.98 -16.34 2.71
N GLY A 105 -2.66 -16.80 3.93
CA GLY A 105 -1.47 -16.36 4.67
C GLY A 105 -0.15 -16.53 3.90
N TYR A 106 -0.04 -17.49 2.98
CA TYR A 106 1.14 -17.71 2.13
C TYR A 106 1.48 -16.52 1.24
N VAL A 107 0.49 -15.75 0.80
CA VAL A 107 0.69 -14.50 0.07
C VAL A 107 1.55 -13.52 0.89
N GLY A 108 1.26 -13.41 2.19
CA GLY A 108 2.03 -12.57 3.11
C GLY A 108 3.46 -13.06 3.28
N TYR A 109 3.68 -14.37 3.39
CA TYR A 109 5.02 -14.95 3.48
C TYR A 109 5.84 -14.72 2.21
N VAL A 110 5.23 -14.88 1.03
CA VAL A 110 5.86 -14.58 -0.26
C VAL A 110 6.24 -13.10 -0.34
N PHE A 111 5.36 -12.19 0.10
CA PHE A 111 5.66 -10.76 0.15
C PHE A 111 6.86 -10.44 1.05
N VAL A 112 6.92 -11.01 2.27
CA VAL A 112 8.04 -10.81 3.19
C VAL A 112 9.35 -11.34 2.59
N LEU A 113 9.32 -12.52 1.98
CA LEU A 113 10.49 -13.09 1.31
C LEU A 113 10.96 -12.22 0.13
N ALA A 114 10.02 -11.73 -0.68
CA ALA A 114 10.30 -10.84 -1.80
C ALA A 114 10.90 -9.50 -1.33
N PHE A 115 10.37 -8.93 -0.24
CA PHE A 115 10.92 -7.72 0.38
C PHE A 115 12.34 -7.94 0.90
N PHE A 116 12.60 -9.05 1.57
CA PHE A 116 13.95 -9.37 2.06
C PHE A 116 14.94 -9.57 0.91
N THR A 117 14.49 -10.21 -0.17
CA THR A 117 15.28 -10.37 -1.40
C THR A 117 15.56 -9.01 -2.04
N ASN A 118 14.57 -8.12 -2.13
CA ASN A 118 14.76 -6.76 -2.63
C ASN A 118 15.80 -5.99 -1.79
N LEU A 119 15.76 -6.13 -0.46
CA LEU A 119 16.74 -5.52 0.42
C LEU A 119 18.16 -6.06 0.19
N LEU A 120 18.32 -7.38 0.04
CA LEU A 120 19.61 -7.99 -0.28
C LEU A 120 20.14 -7.51 -1.64
N LEU A 121 19.27 -7.42 -2.65
CA LEU A 121 19.64 -6.92 -3.97
C LEU A 121 20.14 -5.47 -3.91
N VAL A 122 19.49 -4.61 -3.12
CA VAL A 122 19.93 -3.21 -2.92
C VAL A 122 21.22 -3.14 -2.10
N LEU A 123 21.39 -4.00 -1.09
CA LEU A 123 22.63 -4.09 -0.30
C LEU A 123 23.84 -4.49 -1.16
N PHE A 124 23.66 -5.45 -2.06
CA PHE A 124 24.63 -5.83 -3.08
C PHE A 124 24.55 -4.95 -4.34
N GLY A 125 24.00 -3.74 -4.23
CA GLY A 125 23.76 -2.79 -5.33
C GLY A 125 24.99 -2.49 -6.20
N ARG A 126 26.22 -2.68 -5.66
CA ARG A 126 27.46 -2.58 -6.43
C ARG A 126 27.61 -3.65 -7.50
N TYR A 127 27.02 -4.83 -7.31
CA TYR A 127 27.06 -5.96 -8.25
C TYR A 127 25.74 -6.12 -9.03
N THR A 128 24.60 -5.87 -8.37
CA THR A 128 23.27 -6.08 -8.94
C THR A 128 22.74 -4.86 -9.69
N GLY A 129 23.28 -3.66 -9.44
CA GLY A 129 22.78 -2.39 -9.99
C GLY A 129 21.45 -1.90 -9.38
N ALA A 130 20.85 -2.64 -8.44
CA ALA A 130 19.58 -2.28 -7.82
C ALA A 130 19.75 -1.16 -6.78
N LYS A 131 18.91 -0.11 -6.87
CA LYS A 131 18.91 1.05 -5.95
C LYS A 131 17.56 1.34 -5.30
N GLY A 132 16.48 0.72 -5.79
CA GLY A 132 15.12 0.98 -5.34
C GLY A 132 14.62 -0.05 -4.32
N ILE A 133 14.07 0.43 -3.21
CA ILE A 133 13.39 -0.40 -2.22
C ILE A 133 11.88 -0.34 -2.48
N PHE A 134 11.23 -1.50 -2.52
CA PHE A 134 9.78 -1.60 -2.75
C PHE A 134 9.02 -1.41 -1.43
N LEU A 135 8.44 -0.23 -1.23
CA LEU A 135 7.81 0.18 0.03
C LEU A 135 6.27 0.15 0.01
N THR A 136 5.64 -0.14 -1.12
CA THR A 136 4.17 -0.11 -1.28
C THR A 136 3.52 -1.44 -0.88
N GLY A 137 3.21 -1.59 0.41
CA GLY A 137 2.66 -2.83 0.99
C GLY A 137 1.40 -3.37 0.31
N ASN A 138 0.37 -2.53 0.07
CA ASN A 138 -0.88 -2.98 -0.56
C ASN A 138 -0.66 -3.52 -1.99
N THR A 139 0.20 -2.86 -2.76
CA THR A 139 0.56 -3.29 -4.12
C THR A 139 1.48 -4.51 -4.08
N GLY A 140 2.36 -4.64 -3.09
CA GLY A 140 3.20 -5.82 -2.91
C GLY A 140 2.39 -7.06 -2.56
N VAL A 141 1.36 -6.90 -1.72
CA VAL A 141 0.40 -7.97 -1.43
C VAL A 141 -0.43 -8.32 -2.67
N SER A 142 -0.82 -7.36 -3.51
CA SER A 142 -1.51 -7.69 -4.77
C SER A 142 -0.63 -8.44 -5.77
N HIS A 143 0.67 -8.13 -5.85
CA HIS A 143 1.61 -8.82 -6.74
C HIS A 143 2.00 -10.21 -6.25
N SER A 144 1.95 -10.48 -4.95
CA SER A 144 2.22 -11.81 -4.38
C SER A 144 1.04 -12.78 -4.46
N GLN A 145 -0.11 -12.31 -4.94
CA GLN A 145 -1.30 -13.13 -5.21
C GLN A 145 -1.36 -13.68 -6.64
N ALA A 146 -0.45 -13.22 -7.51
CA ALA A 146 -0.36 -13.62 -8.90
C ALA A 146 0.46 -14.90 -9.09
#